data_AF-A0A520CLL6-F1
#
_entry.id   AF-A0A520CLL6-F1
#
_cell.length_a   1.000
_cell.length_b   1.000
_cell.length_c   1.000
_cell.angle_alpha   90.00
_cell.angle_beta   90.00
_cell.angle_gamma   90.00
#
_symmetry.space_group_name_H-M   'P 1'
#
loop_
_entity.id
_entity.type
_entity.pdbx_description
1 polymer ?
#
loop_
_entity_poly.entity_id
_entity_poly.type
_entity_poly.pdbx_seq_one_letter_code
_entity_poly.pdbx_strand_id
1 'polypeptide(L)'
;VTWRYPEEIRERLVKPHQYTRVLLEMSSQMRSYSAAVLYEIGARYLTSPGRLSMREDVIWWAAVLTGRSDIKEVDYRFFKRDVINKALAEIDALCEDFGLELIEHKQGRKIEEIQFRIVAKTPQRLDDIDAPGRHVFDLELVARLISLGLKQDEAQDLYASNAEAQLRATLDHVDQRLRNPAMPLLNSPAAYFKDALRKGYASTALASTAAPASAPVTVQTEADRLRRIRELWENDRLRRARTVFQEMLSAMQMDLRIRFEAERLDGLAMPIARAWRKNGPSSRLAGTAFFRWLAQDLWPDEPTDRVLLDFALQCGVAGV
;
A
#
# COMPACT_ATOMS: atom_id res chain seq x y z
N VAL A 1 7.27 24.29 -31.98
CA VAL A 1 8.40 23.61 -31.30
C VAL A 1 8.54 22.22 -31.90
N THR A 2 9.70 21.90 -32.46
CA THR A 2 9.99 20.58 -33.05
C THR A 2 10.96 19.85 -32.14
N TRP A 3 10.58 18.67 -31.68
CA TRP A 3 11.39 17.83 -30.80
C TRP A 3 11.37 16.38 -31.30
N ARG A 4 12.41 15.60 -30.96
CA ARG A 4 12.54 14.19 -31.35
C ARG A 4 12.98 13.39 -30.12
N TYR A 5 12.41 12.19 -29.96
CA TYR A 5 12.87 11.24 -28.95
C TYR A 5 14.27 10.71 -29.31
N PRO A 6 15.14 10.46 -28.32
CA PRO A 6 16.33 9.62 -28.50
C PRO A 6 15.96 8.25 -29.08
N GLU A 7 16.81 7.68 -29.92
CA GLU A 7 16.53 6.44 -30.66
C GLU A 7 16.22 5.26 -29.72
N GLU A 8 16.88 5.22 -28.56
CA GLU A 8 16.66 4.23 -27.49
C GLU A 8 15.23 4.26 -26.93
N ILE A 9 14.63 5.45 -26.85
CA ILE A 9 13.25 5.63 -26.37
C ILE A 9 12.26 5.25 -27.47
N ARG A 10 12.58 5.54 -28.73
CA ARG A 10 11.76 5.16 -29.88
C ARG A 10 11.53 3.65 -29.92
N GLU A 11 12.58 2.85 -29.77
CA GLU A 11 12.43 1.38 -29.76
C GLU A 11 11.51 0.90 -28.63
N ARG A 12 11.62 1.50 -27.44
CA ARG A 12 10.76 1.18 -26.28
C ARG A 12 9.30 1.60 -26.47
N LEU A 13 9.06 2.69 -27.19
CA LEU A 13 7.70 3.14 -27.54
C LEU A 13 7.06 2.27 -28.64
N VAL A 14 7.87 1.76 -29.57
CA VAL A 14 7.41 0.92 -30.70
C VAL A 14 7.25 -0.56 -30.30
N LYS A 15 8.09 -1.07 -29.39
CA LYS A 15 8.04 -2.46 -28.88
C LYS A 15 8.08 -2.50 -27.34
N PRO A 16 6.95 -2.26 -26.67
CA PRO A 16 6.88 -2.32 -25.21
C PRO A 16 6.99 -3.77 -24.72
N HIS A 17 7.89 -4.05 -23.76
CA HIS A 17 8.01 -5.36 -23.11
C HIS A 17 6.84 -5.65 -22.14
N GLN A 18 6.21 -4.60 -21.60
CA GLN A 18 5.02 -4.67 -20.77
C GLN A 18 4.07 -3.54 -21.18
N TYR A 19 2.83 -3.89 -21.52
CA TYR A 19 1.79 -2.90 -21.80
C TYR A 19 1.07 -2.56 -20.50
N THR A 20 1.33 -1.37 -19.95
CA THR A 20 0.38 -0.73 -19.03
C THR A 20 -0.43 0.24 -19.87
N ARG A 21 -1.73 -0.02 -20.05
CA ARG A 21 -2.63 0.91 -20.74
C ARG A 21 -2.89 2.08 -19.80
N VAL A 22 -1.94 3.00 -19.72
CA VAL A 22 -2.09 4.23 -18.94
C VAL A 22 -3.15 5.05 -19.66
N LEU A 23 -4.30 5.29 -19.02
CA LEU A 23 -5.22 6.31 -19.51
C LEU A 23 -4.48 7.65 -19.41
N LEU A 24 -4.02 8.15 -20.56
CA LEU A 24 -3.36 9.46 -20.69
C LEU A 24 -4.17 10.54 -19.97
N GLU A 25 -5.50 10.45 -20.03
CA GLU A 25 -6.43 11.33 -19.32
C GLU A 25 -6.21 11.32 -17.80
N MET A 26 -6.20 10.15 -17.14
CA MET A 26 -5.95 10.02 -15.70
C MET A 26 -4.54 10.47 -15.31
N SER A 27 -3.52 10.09 -16.09
CA SER A 27 -2.13 10.53 -15.82
C SER A 27 -1.95 12.05 -15.99
N SER A 28 -2.73 12.68 -16.88
CA SER A 28 -2.67 14.12 -17.12
C SER A 28 -3.38 14.94 -16.04
N GLN A 29 -4.32 14.34 -15.31
CA GLN A 29 -5.00 14.97 -14.18
C GLN A 29 -4.16 14.95 -12.91
N MET A 30 -3.20 14.03 -12.80
CA MET A 30 -2.28 13.97 -11.66
C MET A 30 -1.28 15.12 -11.72
N ARG A 31 -1.22 15.88 -10.62
CA ARG A 31 -0.35 17.02 -10.41
C ARG A 31 1.04 16.59 -9.94
N SER A 32 1.17 15.45 -9.25
CA SER A 32 2.48 14.96 -8.78
C SER A 32 3.00 13.77 -9.58
N TYR A 33 4.30 13.82 -9.90
CA TYR A 33 5.02 12.70 -10.54
C TYR A 33 4.90 11.41 -9.73
N SER A 34 5.00 11.50 -8.41
CA SER A 34 4.88 10.36 -7.49
C SER A 34 3.52 9.68 -7.59
N ALA A 35 2.44 10.45 -7.73
CA ALA A 35 1.09 9.91 -7.93
C ALA A 35 0.97 9.23 -9.29
N ALA A 36 1.49 9.85 -10.36
CA ALA A 36 1.48 9.23 -11.69
C ALA A 36 2.20 7.87 -11.70
N VAL A 37 3.38 7.78 -11.07
CA VAL A 37 4.13 6.52 -10.95
C VAL A 37 3.36 5.48 -10.13
N LEU A 38 2.77 5.87 -8.99
CA LEU A 38 1.98 4.96 -8.17
C LEU A 38 0.70 4.50 -8.89
N TYR A 39 0.07 5.35 -9.70
CA TYR A 39 -1.06 4.98 -10.54
C TYR A 39 -0.67 3.94 -11.58
N GLU A 40 0.45 4.13 -12.28
CA GLU A 40 0.95 3.14 -13.23
C GLU A 40 1.21 1.78 -12.57
N ILE A 41 1.78 1.79 -11.37
CA ILE A 41 1.99 0.58 -10.58
C ILE A 41 0.64 -0.03 -10.20
N GLY A 42 -0.29 0.76 -9.69
CA GLY A 42 -1.62 0.28 -9.33
C GLY A 42 -2.36 -0.37 -10.49
N ALA A 43 -2.40 0.30 -11.65
CA ALA A 43 -3.01 -0.19 -12.87
C ALA A 43 -2.34 -1.49 -13.37
N ARG A 44 -1.00 -1.58 -13.27
CA ARG A 44 -0.26 -2.79 -13.65
C ARG A 44 -0.59 -4.00 -12.77
N TYR A 45 -0.73 -3.80 -11.47
CA TYR A 45 -0.93 -4.89 -10.51
C TYR A 45 -2.41 -5.14 -10.16
N LEU A 46 -3.35 -4.33 -10.68
CA LEU A 46 -4.78 -4.48 -10.45
C LEU A 46 -5.31 -5.87 -10.86
N THR A 47 -4.84 -6.39 -11.99
CA THR A 47 -5.21 -7.71 -12.53
C THR A 47 -4.30 -8.84 -12.04
N SER A 48 -3.30 -8.53 -11.21
CA SER A 48 -2.40 -9.56 -10.66
C SER A 48 -3.11 -10.35 -9.56
N PRO A 49 -2.95 -11.69 -9.49
CA PRO A 49 -3.65 -12.53 -8.50
C PRO A 49 -3.48 -12.08 -7.05
N GLY A 50 -2.29 -11.56 -6.69
CA GLY A 50 -1.99 -11.06 -5.35
C GLY A 50 -2.32 -9.58 -5.12
N ARG A 51 -2.65 -8.82 -6.16
CA ARG A 51 -2.86 -7.36 -6.13
C ARG A 51 -1.82 -6.61 -5.30
N LEU A 52 -0.57 -7.00 -5.45
CA LEU A 52 0.55 -6.46 -4.69
C LEU A 52 1.65 -6.14 -5.66
N SER A 53 2.17 -4.91 -5.53
CA SER A 53 3.35 -4.47 -6.25
C SER A 53 4.59 -5.26 -5.83
N MET A 54 5.71 -5.06 -6.51
CA MET A 54 7.02 -5.54 -6.07
C MET A 54 7.36 -5.03 -4.65
N ARG A 55 7.99 -5.88 -3.84
CA ARG A 55 8.59 -5.49 -2.56
C ARG A 55 10.02 -5.06 -2.81
N GLU A 56 10.38 -3.84 -2.41
CA GLU A 56 11.70 -3.26 -2.65
C GLU A 56 12.15 -2.36 -1.49
N ASP A 57 13.46 -2.10 -1.43
CA ASP A 57 14.09 -1.23 -0.42
C ASP A 57 13.55 0.21 -0.47
N VAL A 58 13.51 0.88 0.68
CA VAL A 58 13.02 2.27 0.80
C VAL A 58 13.73 3.24 -0.15
N ILE A 59 15.04 3.07 -0.36
CA ILE A 59 15.84 3.91 -1.27
C ILE A 59 15.44 3.64 -2.72
N TRP A 60 15.13 2.39 -3.05
CA TRP A 60 14.60 2.02 -4.37
C TRP A 60 13.30 2.76 -4.64
N TRP A 61 12.37 2.72 -3.69
CA TRP A 61 11.10 3.43 -3.81
C TRP A 61 11.25 4.94 -3.84
N ALA A 62 12.18 5.50 -3.06
CA ALA A 62 12.48 6.93 -3.12
C ALA A 62 13.00 7.33 -4.50
N ALA A 63 13.86 6.51 -5.11
CA ALA A 63 14.38 6.78 -6.44
C ALA A 63 13.28 6.71 -7.51
N VAL A 64 12.42 5.71 -7.43
CA VAL A 64 11.30 5.51 -8.37
C VAL A 64 10.24 6.61 -8.24
N LEU A 65 9.79 6.91 -7.02
CA LEU A 65 8.74 7.90 -6.78
C LEU A 65 9.18 9.35 -6.95
N THR A 66 10.48 9.65 -6.85
CA THR A 66 10.99 11.02 -7.07
C THR A 66 11.70 11.21 -8.42
N GLY A 67 11.95 10.12 -9.16
CA GLY A 67 12.70 10.13 -10.41
C GLY A 67 14.20 10.39 -10.25
N ARG A 68 14.72 10.35 -9.02
CA ARG A 68 16.12 10.66 -8.69
C ARG A 68 16.95 9.39 -8.56
N SER A 69 18.13 9.36 -9.18
CA SER A 69 19.04 8.20 -9.15
C SER A 69 20.24 8.38 -8.21
N ASP A 70 20.40 9.57 -7.62
CA ASP A 70 21.51 9.99 -6.77
C ASP A 70 21.24 9.81 -5.28
N ILE A 71 20.09 9.24 -4.91
CA ILE A 71 19.68 8.99 -3.52
C ILE A 71 20.57 7.90 -2.92
N LYS A 72 21.30 8.24 -1.85
CA LYS A 72 22.15 7.31 -1.09
C LYS A 72 21.55 6.90 0.25
N GLU A 73 20.78 7.80 0.86
CA GLU A 73 20.12 7.60 2.15
C GLU A 73 18.74 8.26 2.10
N VAL A 74 17.80 7.71 2.87
CA VAL A 74 16.42 8.18 2.94
C VAL A 74 15.98 8.20 4.40
N ASP A 75 15.53 9.36 4.87
CA ASP A 75 14.73 9.42 6.10
C ASP A 75 13.30 9.01 5.76
N TYR A 76 12.94 7.81 6.22
CA TYR A 76 11.65 7.21 5.92
C TYR A 76 10.46 8.06 6.40
N ARG A 77 10.57 8.79 7.51
CA ARG A 77 9.48 9.58 8.05
C ARG A 77 9.09 10.71 7.10
N PHE A 78 10.09 11.43 6.59
CA PHE A 78 9.87 12.50 5.62
C PHE A 78 9.45 11.95 4.27
N PHE A 79 10.07 10.86 3.81
CA PHE A 79 9.68 10.22 2.56
C PHE A 79 8.21 9.77 2.59
N LYS A 80 7.77 9.14 3.68
CA LYS A 80 6.37 8.74 3.86
C LYS A 80 5.43 9.94 3.87
N ARG A 81 5.72 10.98 4.65
CA ARG A 81 4.84 12.15 4.77
C ARG A 81 4.76 12.97 3.47
N ASP A 82 5.91 13.27 2.88
CA ASP A 82 6.03 14.29 1.84
C ASP A 82 5.91 13.74 0.43
N VAL A 83 6.12 12.44 0.24
CA VAL A 83 6.05 11.78 -1.07
C VAL A 83 4.93 10.74 -1.10
N ILE A 84 5.02 9.70 -0.25
CA ILE A 84 4.08 8.57 -0.33
C ILE A 84 2.66 9.00 0.02
N ASN A 85 2.43 9.57 1.21
CA ASN A 85 1.09 9.91 1.67
C ASN A 85 0.40 10.95 0.77
N LYS A 86 1.16 11.92 0.23
CA LYS A 86 0.61 12.89 -0.71
C LYS A 86 0.19 12.23 -2.03
N ALA A 87 1.01 11.31 -2.54
CA ALA A 87 0.70 10.57 -3.75
C ALA A 87 -0.50 9.62 -3.55
N LEU A 88 -0.59 8.94 -2.40
CA LEU A 88 -1.73 8.09 -2.05
C LEU A 88 -3.02 8.92 -1.95
N ALA A 89 -2.99 10.05 -1.24
CA ALA A 89 -4.16 10.93 -1.14
C ALA A 89 -4.61 11.48 -2.49
N GLU A 90 -3.68 11.79 -3.39
CA GLU A 90 -3.98 12.22 -4.75
C GLU A 90 -4.62 11.11 -5.59
N ILE A 91 -4.10 9.88 -5.50
CA ILE A 91 -4.70 8.71 -6.17
C ILE A 91 -6.09 8.43 -5.62
N ASP A 92 -6.27 8.49 -4.29
CA ASP A 92 -7.57 8.24 -3.69
C ASP A 92 -8.62 9.26 -4.11
N ALA A 93 -8.22 10.50 -4.35
CA ALA A 93 -9.09 11.59 -4.80
C ALA A 93 -9.41 11.54 -6.31
N LEU A 94 -8.49 11.08 -7.15
CA LEU A 94 -8.62 11.15 -8.61
C LEU A 94 -8.96 9.79 -9.28
N CYS A 95 -8.60 8.67 -8.66
CA CYS A 95 -8.78 7.34 -9.25
C CYS A 95 -10.02 6.64 -8.66
N GLU A 96 -10.98 6.32 -9.53
CA GLU A 96 -12.22 5.62 -9.16
C GLU A 96 -12.09 4.09 -9.22
N ASP A 97 -11.12 3.57 -9.98
CA ASP A 97 -10.98 2.13 -10.24
C ASP A 97 -10.29 1.36 -9.09
N PHE A 98 -9.35 2.01 -8.40
CA PHE A 98 -8.60 1.38 -7.31
C PHE A 98 -8.00 2.41 -6.34
N GLY A 99 -7.69 1.94 -5.13
CA GLY A 99 -6.88 2.61 -4.13
C GLY A 99 -5.58 1.85 -3.88
N LEU A 100 -4.66 2.48 -3.15
CA LEU A 100 -3.37 1.91 -2.79
C LEU A 100 -3.15 1.96 -1.29
N GLU A 101 -2.72 0.84 -0.71
CA GLU A 101 -2.34 0.77 0.70
C GLU A 101 -0.84 0.50 0.83
N LEU A 102 -0.17 1.28 1.68
CA LEU A 102 1.24 1.11 1.97
C LEU A 102 1.46 -0.03 2.97
N ILE A 103 2.28 -0.99 2.59
CA ILE A 103 2.79 -2.07 3.45
C ILE A 103 4.24 -1.78 3.80
N GLU A 104 4.52 -1.76 5.09
CA GLU A 104 5.86 -1.53 5.65
C GLU A 104 6.47 -2.84 6.14
N HIS A 105 7.65 -3.18 5.63
CA HIS A 105 8.39 -4.33 6.12
C HIS A 105 9.54 -3.86 7.01
N LYS A 106 9.43 -4.21 8.29
CA LYS A 106 10.41 -3.86 9.32
C LYS A 106 11.50 -4.93 9.41
N GLN A 107 12.73 -4.47 9.55
CA GLN A 107 13.88 -5.28 9.95
C GLN A 107 14.45 -4.67 11.24
N GLY A 108 14.23 -5.37 12.36
CA GLY A 108 14.46 -4.81 13.69
C GLY A 108 13.59 -3.58 13.96
N ARG A 109 14.23 -2.43 14.22
CA ARG A 109 13.53 -1.15 14.51
C ARG A 109 13.35 -0.25 13.28
N LYS A 110 13.93 -0.61 12.14
CA LYS A 110 13.91 0.20 10.91
C LYS A 110 12.98 -0.41 9.87
N ILE A 111 12.38 0.45 9.05
CA ILE A 111 11.66 0.03 7.85
C ILE A 111 12.69 -0.01 6.74
N GLU A 112 12.98 -1.21 6.23
CA GLU A 112 13.98 -1.39 5.16
C GLU A 112 13.32 -1.50 3.80
N GLU A 113 12.13 -2.09 3.72
CA GLU A 113 11.43 -2.33 2.47
C GLU A 113 9.97 -1.90 2.57
N ILE A 114 9.40 -1.50 1.44
CA ILE A 114 7.98 -1.20 1.31
C ILE A 114 7.39 -1.88 0.09
N GLN A 115 6.07 -2.01 0.12
CA GLN A 115 5.26 -2.58 -0.92
C GLN A 115 3.90 -1.86 -0.91
N PHE A 116 3.23 -1.80 -2.05
CA PHE A 116 1.86 -1.31 -2.16
C PHE A 116 0.90 -2.45 -2.48
N ARG A 117 -0.21 -2.49 -1.74
CA ARG A 117 -1.39 -3.32 -2.05
C ARG A 117 -2.38 -2.52 -2.86
N ILE A 118 -2.89 -3.14 -3.93
CA ILE A 118 -3.86 -2.56 -4.83
C ILE A 118 -5.23 -3.04 -4.37
N VAL A 119 -6.05 -2.10 -3.92
CA VAL A 119 -7.42 -2.37 -3.50
C VAL A 119 -8.31 -1.93 -4.65
N ALA A 120 -8.86 -2.89 -5.40
CA ALA A 120 -9.83 -2.55 -6.43
C ALA A 120 -11.00 -1.83 -5.74
N LYS A 121 -11.29 -0.62 -6.19
CA LYS A 121 -12.54 0.04 -5.86
C LYS A 121 -13.55 -0.63 -6.77
N THR A 122 -14.59 -1.21 -6.18
CA THR A 122 -15.72 -1.62 -7.01
C THR A 122 -16.17 -0.36 -7.73
N PRO A 123 -16.11 -0.28 -9.07
CA PRO A 123 -16.70 0.86 -9.75
C PRO A 123 -18.11 0.92 -9.21
N GLN A 124 -18.48 2.05 -8.61
CA GLN A 124 -19.89 2.33 -8.39
C GLN A 124 -20.45 2.33 -9.79
N ARG A 125 -21.01 1.19 -10.22
CA ARG A 125 -21.79 1.15 -11.43
C ARG A 125 -22.82 2.22 -11.20
N LEU A 126 -22.76 3.24 -12.05
CA LEU A 126 -23.81 4.22 -12.23
C LEU A 126 -25.10 3.56 -12.79
N ASP A 127 -25.23 2.23 -12.66
CA ASP A 127 -26.39 1.39 -12.95
C ASP A 127 -27.22 1.10 -11.68
N ASP A 128 -26.71 1.38 -10.47
CA ASP A 128 -27.42 1.13 -9.19
C ASP A 128 -27.95 2.44 -8.54
N ILE A 129 -28.25 3.47 -9.35
CA ILE A 129 -28.97 4.66 -8.87
C ILE A 129 -30.39 4.32 -8.38
N ASP A 130 -30.92 3.15 -8.75
CA ASP A 130 -32.27 2.69 -8.39
C ASP A 130 -32.35 1.64 -7.27
N ALA A 131 -31.27 1.38 -6.53
CA ALA A 131 -31.34 0.53 -5.32
C ALA A 131 -31.65 1.39 -4.07
N PRO A 132 -32.87 1.33 -3.49
CA PRO A 132 -33.21 2.11 -2.32
C PRO A 132 -32.54 1.50 -1.09
N GLY A 133 -31.43 2.07 -0.63
CA GLY A 133 -30.88 1.70 0.68
C GLY A 133 -29.37 1.81 0.87
N ARG A 134 -28.59 2.34 -0.09
CA ARG A 134 -27.15 2.54 0.14
C ARG A 134 -26.67 3.91 -0.33
N HIS A 135 -27.12 4.93 0.37
CA HIS A 135 -26.49 6.23 0.29
C HIS A 135 -25.12 6.19 0.97
N VAL A 136 -24.10 6.70 0.27
CA VAL A 136 -22.75 7.01 0.80
C VAL A 136 -22.79 8.04 1.94
N PHE A 137 -23.96 8.63 2.17
CA PHE A 137 -24.35 9.32 3.39
C PHE A 137 -25.42 8.48 4.08
N ASP A 138 -25.20 8.01 5.31
CA ASP A 138 -26.29 7.40 6.07
C ASP A 138 -27.32 8.49 6.44
N LEU A 139 -28.25 8.76 5.52
CA LEU A 139 -29.35 9.70 5.69
C LEU A 139 -30.25 9.29 6.84
N GLU A 140 -30.30 8.00 7.21
CA GLU A 140 -31.01 7.56 8.39
C GLU A 140 -30.32 8.05 9.66
N LEU A 141 -28.99 8.05 9.69
CA LEU A 141 -28.22 8.59 10.82
C LEU A 141 -28.41 10.10 10.96
N VAL A 142 -28.38 10.83 9.84
CA VAL A 142 -28.64 12.28 9.82
C VAL A 142 -30.10 12.57 10.21
N ALA A 143 -31.06 11.78 9.74
CA ALA A 143 -32.46 11.89 10.14
C ALA A 143 -32.67 11.62 11.64
N ARG A 144 -31.96 10.63 12.21
CA ARG A 144 -31.99 10.36 13.67
C ARG A 144 -31.44 11.54 14.47
N LEU A 145 -30.35 12.16 14.01
CA LEU A 145 -29.80 13.37 14.64
C LEU A 145 -30.81 14.54 14.60
N ILE A 146 -31.48 14.74 13.46
CA ILE A 146 -32.51 15.77 13.32
C ILE A 146 -33.72 15.48 14.23
N SER A 147 -34.12 14.22 14.35
CA SER A 147 -35.24 13.80 15.21
C SER A 147 -35.00 14.07 16.70
N LEU A 148 -33.73 14.12 17.15
CA LEU A 148 -33.34 14.54 18.49
C LEU A 148 -33.40 16.06 18.71
N GLY A 149 -33.66 16.84 17.66
CA GLY A 149 -33.76 18.30 17.70
C GLY A 149 -32.52 19.06 17.20
N LEU A 150 -31.59 18.39 16.50
CA LEU A 150 -30.45 19.07 15.84
C LEU A 150 -30.90 19.72 14.53
N LYS A 151 -30.34 20.89 14.20
CA LYS A 151 -30.55 21.52 12.89
C LYS A 151 -29.85 20.69 11.80
N GLN A 152 -30.39 20.72 10.59
CA GLN A 152 -29.87 19.95 9.46
C GLN A 152 -28.38 20.22 9.19
N ASP A 153 -27.98 21.49 9.10
CA ASP A 153 -26.59 21.88 8.88
C ASP A 153 -25.67 21.38 10.01
N GLU A 154 -26.15 21.47 11.26
CA GLU A 154 -25.40 21.00 12.44
C GLU A 154 -25.27 19.47 12.48
N ALA A 155 -26.30 18.73 12.04
CA ALA A 155 -26.25 17.28 11.95
C ALA A 155 -25.26 16.82 10.86
N GLN A 156 -25.17 17.56 9.75
CA GLN A 156 -24.21 17.31 8.67
C GLN A 156 -22.76 17.59 9.11
N ASP A 157 -22.52 18.70 9.82
CA ASP A 157 -21.21 19.04 10.36
C ASP A 157 -20.71 18.02 11.39
N LEU A 158 -21.62 17.54 12.26
CA LEU A 158 -21.32 16.49 13.24
C LEU A 158 -21.00 15.15 12.58
N TYR A 159 -21.68 14.81 11.48
CA TYR A 159 -21.39 13.62 10.69
C TYR A 159 -20.03 13.69 10.00
N ALA A 160 -19.69 14.84 9.41
CA ALA A 160 -18.40 15.03 8.72
C ALA A 160 -17.20 15.02 9.68
N SER A 161 -17.39 15.44 10.93
CA SER A 161 -16.30 15.64 11.90
C SER A 161 -16.07 14.46 12.86
N ASN A 162 -16.93 13.43 12.85
CA ASN A 162 -16.88 12.33 13.81
C ASN A 162 -16.99 10.97 13.13
N ALA A 163 -16.39 9.93 13.74
CA ALA A 163 -16.51 8.58 13.24
C ALA A 163 -17.96 8.06 13.35
N GLU A 164 -18.47 7.49 12.26
CA GLU A 164 -19.85 6.99 12.12
C GLU A 164 -20.26 5.99 13.22
N ALA A 165 -19.35 5.09 13.60
CA ALA A 165 -19.56 4.12 14.68
C ALA A 165 -19.78 4.79 16.06
N GLN A 166 -19.09 5.90 16.32
CA GLN A 166 -19.22 6.65 17.57
C GLN A 166 -20.55 7.41 17.64
N LEU A 167 -21.01 7.96 16.51
CA LEU A 167 -22.31 8.61 16.41
C LEU A 167 -23.45 7.60 16.65
N ARG A 168 -23.40 6.42 16.03
CA ARG A 168 -24.39 5.35 16.26
C ARG A 168 -24.44 4.91 17.72
N ALA A 169 -23.29 4.59 18.31
CA ALA A 169 -23.23 4.14 19.69
C ALA A 169 -23.74 5.21 20.68
N THR A 170 -23.49 6.49 20.39
CA THR A 170 -23.97 7.60 21.21
C THR A 170 -25.48 7.80 21.04
N LEU A 171 -26.01 7.67 19.81
CA LEU A 171 -27.45 7.72 19.56
C LEU A 171 -28.19 6.60 20.29
N ASP A 172 -27.68 5.37 20.23
CA ASP A 172 -28.30 4.23 20.89
C ASP A 172 -28.29 4.37 22.43
N HIS A 173 -27.23 4.97 22.99
CA HIS A 173 -27.16 5.31 24.42
C HIS A 173 -28.20 6.36 24.83
N VAL A 174 -28.40 7.39 24.00
CA VAL A 174 -29.42 8.43 24.24
C VAL A 174 -30.83 7.84 24.12
N ASP A 175 -31.08 6.98 23.13
CA ASP A 175 -32.36 6.29 22.95
C ASP A 175 -32.67 5.35 24.13
N GLN A 176 -31.66 4.61 24.62
CA GLN A 176 -31.81 3.74 25.79
C GLN A 176 -32.15 4.54 27.05
N ARG A 177 -31.56 5.74 27.21
CA ARG A 177 -31.88 6.64 28.32
C ARG A 177 -33.29 7.23 28.20
N LEU A 178 -33.71 7.63 27.01
CA LEU A 178 -35.05 8.16 26.76
C LEU A 178 -36.14 7.11 27.02
N ARG A 179 -35.84 5.83 26.76
CA ARG A 179 -36.76 4.71 27.03
C ARG A 179 -36.77 4.24 28.48
N ASN A 180 -35.88 4.74 29.34
CA ASN A 180 -35.80 4.31 30.74
C ASN A 180 -36.69 5.18 31.64
N PRO A 181 -37.87 4.69 32.09
CA PRO A 181 -38.80 5.47 32.91
C PRO A 181 -38.31 5.71 34.34
N ALA A 182 -37.20 5.07 34.76
CA ALA A 182 -36.63 5.22 36.10
C ALA A 182 -35.75 6.49 36.25
N MET A 183 -35.47 7.22 35.17
CA MET A 183 -34.63 8.43 35.20
C MET A 183 -35.43 9.72 34.95
N PRO A 184 -34.96 10.88 35.46
CA PRO A 184 -35.59 12.17 35.20
C PRO A 184 -35.69 12.47 33.70
N LEU A 185 -36.82 13.06 33.28
CA LEU A 185 -37.08 13.46 31.89
C LEU A 185 -35.99 14.40 31.36
N LEU A 186 -35.52 14.14 30.14
CA LEU A 186 -34.53 14.97 29.46
C LEU A 186 -35.22 16.18 28.82
N ASN A 187 -34.90 17.38 29.31
CA ASN A 187 -35.44 18.64 28.78
C ASN A 187 -34.92 18.99 27.37
N SER A 188 -33.74 18.48 26.97
CA SER A 188 -33.18 18.65 25.62
C SER A 188 -32.34 17.44 25.22
N PRO A 189 -32.90 16.51 24.42
CA PRO A 189 -32.18 15.34 23.91
C PRO A 189 -30.94 15.71 23.07
N ALA A 190 -31.01 16.76 22.25
CA ALA A 190 -29.88 17.26 21.45
C ALA A 190 -28.70 17.77 22.30
N ALA A 191 -28.96 18.50 23.39
CA ALA A 191 -27.90 18.98 24.29
C ALA A 191 -27.24 17.82 25.04
N TYR A 192 -28.04 16.84 25.45
CA TYR A 192 -27.54 15.63 26.08
C TYR A 192 -26.72 14.77 25.12
N PHE A 193 -27.12 14.64 23.85
CA PHE A 193 -26.35 13.95 22.83
C PHE A 193 -24.96 14.59 22.61
N LYS A 194 -24.89 15.93 22.51
CA LYS A 194 -23.60 16.65 22.34
C LYS A 194 -22.69 16.46 23.55
N ASP A 195 -23.24 16.55 24.77
CA ASP A 195 -22.46 16.29 25.98
C ASP A 195 -22.05 14.82 26.08
N ALA A 196 -22.91 13.90 25.62
CA ALA A 196 -22.65 12.47 25.57
C ALA A 196 -21.50 12.11 24.61
N LEU A 197 -21.51 12.74 23.43
CA LEU A 197 -20.49 12.60 22.40
C LEU A 197 -19.15 13.19 22.85
N ARG A 198 -19.18 14.37 23.49
CA ARG A 198 -17.97 15.07 23.98
C ARG A 198 -17.28 14.34 25.13
N LYS A 199 -18.06 13.75 26.06
CA LYS A 199 -17.53 13.02 27.23
C LYS A 199 -17.38 11.52 26.98
N GLY A 200 -17.73 11.04 25.79
CA GLY A 200 -17.51 9.65 25.36
C GLY A 200 -18.32 8.61 26.13
N TYR A 201 -19.55 8.92 26.59
CA TYR A 201 -20.35 7.99 27.41
C TYR A 201 -20.67 6.64 26.71
N ALA A 202 -20.66 6.61 25.37
CA ALA A 202 -20.80 5.38 24.60
C ALA A 202 -19.55 4.48 24.62
N SER A 203 -18.37 5.05 24.89
CA SER A 203 -17.12 4.29 25.00
C SER A 203 -17.03 3.50 26.31
N THR A 204 -17.67 3.98 27.38
CA THR A 204 -17.67 3.33 28.70
C THR A 204 -18.58 2.10 28.76
N ALA A 205 -19.62 2.03 27.93
CA ALA A 205 -20.48 0.84 27.81
C ALA A 205 -19.77 -0.32 27.08
N LEU A 206 -18.88 -0.01 26.13
CA LEU A 206 -18.02 -0.99 25.46
C LEU A 206 -16.81 -1.42 26.32
N ALA A 207 -16.44 -0.63 27.33
CA ALA A 207 -15.30 -0.92 28.20
C ALA A 207 -15.60 -1.96 29.30
N SER A 208 -16.87 -2.28 29.59
CA SER A 208 -17.22 -3.19 30.70
C SER A 208 -17.30 -4.68 30.32
N THR A 209 -16.97 -5.04 29.08
CA THR A 209 -16.70 -6.42 28.63
C THR A 209 -15.26 -6.61 28.14
N ALA A 210 -14.39 -5.62 28.33
CA ALA A 210 -12.98 -5.72 27.97
C ALA A 210 -12.19 -6.44 29.10
N ALA A 211 -12.19 -7.77 29.03
CA ALA A 211 -11.10 -8.57 29.58
C ALA A 211 -9.75 -8.06 28.99
N PRO A 212 -8.63 -8.15 29.73
CA PRO A 212 -7.39 -7.47 29.38
C PRO A 212 -6.91 -7.88 27.98
N ALA A 213 -6.74 -6.89 27.12
CA ALA A 213 -6.24 -7.04 25.77
C ALA A 213 -4.83 -7.63 25.79
N SER A 214 -4.72 -8.91 25.46
CA SER A 214 -3.55 -9.40 24.76
C SER A 214 -3.46 -8.67 23.41
N ALA A 215 -2.25 -8.27 23.05
CA ALA A 215 -1.96 -7.61 21.77
C ALA A 215 -2.67 -8.36 20.62
N PRO A 216 -3.20 -7.64 19.61
CA PRO A 216 -3.87 -8.30 18.50
C PRO A 216 -2.85 -9.17 17.77
N VAL A 217 -2.93 -10.47 18.02
CA VAL A 217 -2.33 -11.46 17.14
C VAL A 217 -3.20 -11.40 15.90
N THR A 218 -2.80 -10.62 14.90
CA THR A 218 -3.34 -10.76 13.55
C THR A 218 -3.30 -12.25 13.22
N VAL A 219 -4.46 -12.87 13.07
CA VAL A 219 -4.59 -14.25 12.61
C VAL A 219 -4.10 -14.26 11.17
N GLN A 220 -2.78 -14.40 10.98
CA GLN A 220 -2.17 -14.49 9.67
C GLN A 220 -2.67 -15.79 9.05
N THR A 221 -3.33 -15.67 7.90
CA THR A 221 -3.80 -16.85 7.19
C THR A 221 -2.59 -17.72 6.80
N GLU A 222 -2.82 -19.02 6.60
CA GLU A 222 -1.74 -19.92 6.17
C GLU A 222 -1.10 -19.48 4.85
N ALA A 223 -1.89 -18.86 3.96
CA ALA A 223 -1.42 -18.22 2.74
C ALA A 223 -0.47 -17.04 3.01
N ASP A 224 -0.78 -16.19 4.00
CA ASP A 224 0.10 -15.08 4.38
C ASP A 224 1.42 -15.58 4.98
N ARG A 225 1.37 -16.67 5.77
CA ARG A 225 2.55 -17.33 6.35
C ARG A 225 3.45 -17.94 5.28
N LEU A 226 2.90 -18.74 4.37
CA LEU A 226 3.63 -19.33 3.25
C LEU A 226 4.27 -18.27 2.36
N ARG A 227 3.55 -17.19 2.10
CA ARG A 227 4.08 -16.06 1.35
C ARG A 227 5.24 -15.37 2.07
N ARG A 228 5.12 -15.15 3.37
CA ARG A 228 6.22 -14.57 4.18
C ARG A 228 7.47 -15.46 4.14
N ILE A 229 7.29 -16.77 4.21
CA ILE A 229 8.40 -17.74 4.10
C ILE A 229 9.05 -17.65 2.72
N ARG A 230 8.26 -17.61 1.64
CA ARG A 230 8.76 -17.43 0.27
C ARG A 230 9.56 -16.14 0.11
N GLU A 231 9.07 -15.03 0.66
CA GLU A 231 9.78 -13.74 0.64
C GLU A 231 11.12 -13.78 1.40
N LEU A 232 11.17 -14.46 2.54
CA LEU A 232 12.42 -14.64 3.28
C LEU A 232 13.43 -15.51 2.51
N TRP A 233 12.92 -16.55 1.85
CA TRP A 233 13.74 -17.43 1.02
C TRP A 233 14.31 -16.71 -0.21
N GLU A 234 13.52 -15.88 -0.88
CA GLU A 234 13.98 -15.04 -2.00
C GLU A 234 15.08 -14.07 -1.55
N ASN A 235 14.90 -13.42 -0.40
CA ASN A 235 15.92 -12.54 0.18
C ASN A 235 17.21 -13.29 0.53
N ASP A 236 17.09 -14.52 1.02
CA ASP A 236 18.26 -15.36 1.29
C ASP A 236 19.00 -15.75 0.01
N ARG A 237 18.27 -16.16 -1.03
CA ARG A 237 18.86 -16.43 -2.35
C ARG A 237 19.56 -15.23 -2.95
N LEU A 238 18.99 -14.04 -2.79
CA LEU A 238 19.59 -12.80 -3.30
C LEU A 238 20.91 -12.49 -2.58
N ARG A 239 20.98 -12.75 -1.26
CA ARG A 239 22.23 -12.68 -0.49
C ARG A 239 23.26 -13.71 -0.96
N ARG A 240 22.86 -14.97 -1.17
CA ARG A 240 23.75 -16.03 -1.69
C ARG A 240 24.27 -15.71 -3.09
N ALA A 241 23.41 -15.23 -4.00
CA ALA A 241 23.80 -14.83 -5.35
C ALA A 241 24.87 -13.72 -5.32
N ARG A 242 24.75 -12.77 -4.37
CA ARG A 242 25.76 -11.74 -4.16
C ARG A 242 27.10 -12.31 -3.71
N THR A 243 27.10 -13.25 -2.77
CA THR A 243 28.33 -13.93 -2.33
C THR A 243 28.99 -14.69 -3.47
N VAL A 244 28.22 -15.50 -4.20
CA VAL A 244 28.73 -16.26 -5.36
C VAL A 244 29.32 -15.31 -6.41
N PHE A 245 28.62 -14.22 -6.74
CA PHE A 245 29.15 -13.24 -7.69
C PHE A 245 30.47 -12.62 -7.25
N GLN A 246 30.64 -12.35 -5.95
CA GLN A 246 31.89 -11.80 -5.40
C GLN A 246 33.06 -12.80 -5.47
N GLU A 247 32.77 -14.10 -5.38
CA GLU A 247 33.76 -15.19 -5.48
C GLU A 247 34.11 -15.56 -6.93
N MET A 248 33.27 -15.18 -7.91
CA MET A 248 33.52 -15.42 -9.33
C MET A 248 34.71 -14.62 -9.87
N LEU A 249 35.37 -15.18 -10.89
CA LEU A 249 36.42 -14.50 -11.65
C LEU A 249 35.90 -13.23 -12.35
N SER A 250 36.77 -12.22 -12.49
CA SER A 250 36.41 -10.93 -13.10
C SER A 250 35.85 -11.04 -14.52
N ALA A 251 36.36 -11.99 -15.32
CA ALA A 251 35.85 -12.26 -16.66
C ALA A 251 34.38 -12.73 -16.64
N MET A 252 34.06 -13.71 -15.78
CA MET A 252 32.69 -14.22 -15.62
C MET A 252 31.75 -13.14 -15.05
N GLN A 253 32.24 -12.32 -14.12
CA GLN A 253 31.46 -11.19 -13.61
C GLN A 253 31.12 -10.19 -14.73
N MET A 254 32.03 -9.96 -15.67
CA MET A 254 31.78 -9.09 -16.82
C MET A 254 30.76 -9.70 -17.77
N ASP A 255 30.87 -11.00 -18.07
CA ASP A 255 29.92 -11.70 -18.94
C ASP A 255 28.49 -11.64 -18.38
N LEU A 256 28.33 -11.86 -17.06
CA LEU A 256 27.04 -11.74 -16.39
C LEU A 256 26.47 -10.33 -16.42
N ARG A 257 27.32 -9.29 -16.32
CA ARG A 257 26.88 -7.90 -16.46
C ARG A 257 26.38 -7.62 -17.87
N ILE A 258 27.10 -8.06 -18.90
CA ILE A 258 26.71 -7.89 -20.30
C ILE A 258 25.37 -8.59 -20.57
N ARG A 259 25.20 -9.82 -20.08
CA ARG A 259 23.94 -10.56 -20.18
C ARG A 259 22.79 -9.83 -19.49
N PHE A 260 22.99 -9.35 -18.26
CA PHE A 260 21.96 -8.58 -17.57
C PHE A 260 21.59 -7.29 -18.31
N GLU A 261 22.58 -6.60 -18.88
CA GLU A 261 22.34 -5.39 -19.66
C GLU A 261 21.48 -5.67 -20.89
N ALA A 262 21.78 -6.75 -21.61
CA ALA A 262 21.01 -7.16 -22.79
C ALA A 262 19.60 -7.66 -22.45
N GLU A 263 19.43 -8.41 -21.36
CA GLU A 263 18.17 -9.09 -21.05
C GLU A 263 17.20 -8.24 -20.21
N ARG A 264 17.71 -7.39 -19.30
CA ARG A 264 16.90 -6.80 -18.23
C ARG A 264 16.96 -5.29 -18.13
N LEU A 265 18.02 -4.63 -18.60
CA LEU A 265 18.17 -3.17 -18.46
C LEU A 265 17.05 -2.40 -19.15
N ASP A 266 16.47 -2.97 -20.21
CA ASP A 266 15.38 -2.37 -20.95
C ASP A 266 14.01 -2.42 -20.28
N GLY A 267 13.80 -3.40 -19.39
CA GLY A 267 12.59 -3.51 -18.59
C GLY A 267 12.62 -2.73 -17.28
N LEU A 268 13.78 -2.18 -16.87
CA LEU A 268 13.93 -1.48 -15.60
C LEU A 268 13.48 -0.01 -15.68
N ALA A 269 12.96 0.51 -14.56
CA ALA A 269 12.62 1.92 -14.45
C ALA A 269 13.86 2.79 -14.68
N MET A 270 13.67 3.94 -15.35
CA MET A 270 14.76 4.82 -15.77
C MET A 270 15.76 5.22 -14.68
N PRO A 271 15.34 5.53 -13.43
CA PRO A 271 16.28 5.84 -12.34
C PRO A 271 17.22 4.67 -12.01
N ILE A 272 16.71 3.43 -12.09
CA ILE A 272 17.47 2.20 -11.81
C ILE A 272 18.44 1.92 -12.94
N ALA A 273 17.98 2.02 -14.19
CA ALA A 273 18.85 1.86 -15.37
C ALA A 273 19.99 2.89 -15.37
N ARG A 274 19.72 4.14 -14.96
CA ARG A 274 20.76 5.16 -14.79
C ARG A 274 21.73 4.82 -13.66
N ALA A 275 21.23 4.35 -12.52
CA ALA A 275 22.06 3.92 -11.40
C ALA A 275 22.94 2.70 -11.75
N TRP A 276 22.44 1.79 -12.58
CA TRP A 276 23.18 0.66 -13.14
C TRP A 276 24.33 1.15 -14.03
N ARG A 277 24.08 2.04 -15.00
CA ARG A 277 25.15 2.55 -15.89
C ARG A 277 26.28 3.24 -15.12
N LYS A 278 25.98 3.84 -13.97
CA LYS A 278 26.98 4.54 -13.14
C LYS A 278 27.81 3.60 -12.25
N ASN A 279 27.15 2.68 -11.55
CA ASN A 279 27.79 1.90 -10.47
C ASN A 279 27.66 0.38 -10.64
N GLY A 280 26.94 -0.09 -11.67
CA GLY A 280 26.65 -1.49 -11.96
C GLY A 280 26.02 -2.23 -10.75
N PRO A 281 26.45 -3.48 -10.47
CA PRO A 281 25.96 -4.30 -9.37
C PRO A 281 26.41 -3.79 -7.99
N SER A 282 27.36 -2.86 -7.92
CA SER A 282 27.71 -2.15 -6.68
C SER A 282 26.69 -1.06 -6.33
N SER A 283 25.79 -0.71 -7.25
CA SER A 283 24.68 0.19 -6.98
C SER A 283 23.74 -0.44 -5.96
N ARG A 284 23.43 0.28 -4.87
CA ARG A 284 22.41 -0.19 -3.92
C ARG A 284 21.02 -0.30 -4.57
N LEU A 285 20.73 0.55 -5.54
CA LEU A 285 19.46 0.60 -6.27
C LEU A 285 19.35 -0.50 -7.33
N ALA A 286 20.39 -0.63 -8.17
CA ALA A 286 20.36 -1.54 -9.31
C ALA A 286 20.90 -2.95 -8.98
N GLY A 287 21.69 -3.08 -7.92
CA GLY A 287 22.23 -4.35 -7.45
C GLY A 287 21.13 -5.33 -7.06
N THR A 288 20.04 -4.88 -6.41
CA THR A 288 18.93 -5.76 -6.05
C THR A 288 18.30 -6.42 -7.27
N ALA A 289 18.05 -5.65 -8.35
CA ALA A 289 17.51 -6.18 -9.60
C ALA A 289 18.47 -7.18 -10.26
N PHE A 290 19.77 -6.86 -10.28
CA PHE A 290 20.80 -7.75 -10.81
C PHE A 290 20.93 -9.06 -10.05
N PHE A 291 21.03 -9.01 -8.71
CA PHE A 291 21.18 -10.21 -7.89
C PHE A 291 19.90 -11.06 -7.86
N ARG A 292 18.72 -10.46 -8.07
CA ARG A 292 17.48 -11.21 -8.27
C ARG A 292 17.51 -11.99 -9.58
N TRP A 293 17.93 -11.36 -10.68
CA TRP A 293 18.13 -12.03 -11.97
C TRP A 293 19.21 -13.11 -11.89
N LEU A 294 20.36 -12.81 -11.27
CA LEU A 294 21.44 -13.76 -11.11
C LEU A 294 21.04 -14.95 -10.25
N ALA A 295 20.26 -14.72 -9.19
CA ALA A 295 19.71 -15.81 -8.40
C ALA A 295 18.91 -16.76 -9.29
N GLN A 296 18.02 -16.24 -10.15
CA GLN A 296 17.21 -17.03 -11.08
C GLN A 296 18.08 -17.78 -12.10
N ASP A 297 19.15 -17.18 -12.62
CA ASP A 297 20.10 -17.81 -13.55
C ASP A 297 20.88 -18.96 -12.89
N LEU A 298 21.32 -18.78 -11.64
CA LEU A 298 22.11 -19.78 -10.89
C LEU A 298 21.28 -20.95 -10.37
N TRP A 299 20.02 -20.70 -9.98
CA TRP A 299 19.11 -21.71 -9.45
C TRP A 299 17.72 -21.56 -10.10
N PRO A 300 17.53 -22.11 -11.31
CA PRO A 300 16.27 -21.92 -12.05
C PRO A 300 15.07 -22.62 -11.40
N ASP A 301 15.29 -23.59 -10.52
CA ASP A 301 14.23 -24.36 -9.88
C ASP A 301 13.38 -23.50 -8.92
N GLU A 302 12.06 -23.61 -9.04
CA GLU A 302 11.12 -23.01 -8.10
C GLU A 302 11.14 -23.75 -6.76
N PRO A 303 11.00 -23.04 -5.63
CA PRO A 303 11.04 -23.68 -4.33
C PRO A 303 9.79 -24.56 -4.14
N THR A 304 10.00 -25.86 -3.96
CA THR A 304 8.96 -26.77 -3.48
C THR A 304 8.59 -26.42 -2.03
N ASP A 305 7.35 -26.69 -1.62
CA ASP A 305 6.87 -26.44 -0.25
C ASP A 305 7.80 -27.06 0.82
N ARG A 306 8.38 -28.23 0.53
CA ARG A 306 9.38 -28.87 1.39
C ARG A 306 10.63 -28.01 1.60
N VAL A 307 11.15 -27.39 0.54
CA VAL A 307 12.33 -26.50 0.61
C VAL A 307 12.01 -25.24 1.41
N LEU A 308 10.80 -24.69 1.26
CA LEU A 308 10.33 -23.54 2.02
C LEU A 308 10.16 -23.87 3.50
N LEU A 309 9.62 -25.05 3.82
CA LEU A 309 9.47 -25.53 5.20
C LEU A 309 10.82 -25.79 5.86
N ASP A 310 11.74 -26.48 5.17
CA ASP A 310 13.11 -26.73 5.67
C ASP A 310 13.85 -25.40 5.91
N PHE A 311 13.68 -24.42 5.02
CA PHE A 311 14.22 -23.07 5.19
C PHE A 311 13.59 -22.33 6.38
N ALA A 312 12.27 -22.42 6.57
CA ALA A 312 11.58 -21.81 7.70
C ALA A 312 12.07 -22.38 9.05
N LEU A 313 12.30 -23.70 9.11
CA LEU A 313 12.87 -24.40 10.27
C LEU A 313 14.31 -23.93 10.56
N GLN A 314 15.16 -23.77 9.53
CA GLN A 314 16.54 -23.27 9.68
C GLN A 314 16.60 -21.80 10.13
N CYS A 315 15.67 -20.96 9.67
CA CYS A 315 15.63 -19.54 10.00
C CYS A 315 14.94 -19.25 11.35
N GLY A 316 14.42 -20.27 12.05
CA GLY A 316 13.77 -20.11 13.34
C GLY A 316 12.49 -19.26 13.28
N VAL A 317 11.74 -19.33 12.19
CA VAL A 317 10.45 -18.64 12.07
C VAL A 317 9.45 -19.36 13.00
N ALA A 318 9.33 -18.89 14.23
CA ALA A 318 8.47 -19.51 15.24
C ALA A 318 6.99 -19.43 14.85
N GLY A 319 6.34 -20.60 14.74
CA GLY A 319 4.91 -20.74 14.42
C GLY A 319 4.55 -21.97 13.60
N VAL A 320 5.26 -23.09 13.80
CA VAL A 320 4.81 -24.44 13.38
C VAL A 320 3.74 -24.92 14.35
#